data_AF-A0A2H0YC18-F1
#
_entry.id   AF-A0A2H0YC18-F1
#
_cell.length_a   1.000
_cell.length_b   1.000
_cell.length_c   1.000
_cell.angle_alpha   90.00
_cell.angle_beta   90.00
_cell.angle_gamma   90.00
#
_symmetry.space_group_name_H-M   'P 1'
#
loop_
_entity.id
_entity.type
_entity.pdbx_description
1 polymer ?
#
loop_
_entity_poly.entity_id
_entity_poly.type
_entity_poly.pdbx_seq_one_letter_code
_entity_poly.pdbx_strand_id
1 'polypeptide(L)'
;MKKKKIFLICPVRGVKPEITEKIKKYAEKLEKRGYQVHLPIRDTKQDDPSGGINICDTNLEKIFEADEIQVWYQKESKGIHFDLGAAYMLIRILGYKKRVVFVNKDEFAQEIAEKNGKAFFQVLNFLDENS
;
A
#
# COMPACT_ATOMS: atom_id res chain seq x y z
N MET A 1 -24.36 -1.61 8.84
CA MET A 1 -23.58 -1.19 7.65
C MET A 1 -22.28 -1.97 7.63
N LYS A 2 -21.82 -2.45 6.46
CA LYS A 2 -20.56 -3.17 6.31
C LYS A 2 -19.39 -2.19 6.53
N LYS A 3 -18.39 -2.55 7.35
CA LYS A 3 -17.17 -1.74 7.51
C LYS A 3 -16.41 -1.73 6.18
N LYS A 4 -15.92 -0.57 5.76
CA LYS A 4 -15.03 -0.46 4.59
C LYS A 4 -13.69 -1.13 4.90
N LYS A 5 -13.22 -1.97 3.98
CA LYS A 5 -11.93 -2.66 4.05
C LYS A 5 -10.83 -1.78 3.48
N ILE A 6 -9.74 -1.64 4.21
CA ILE A 6 -8.53 -0.94 3.79
C ILE A 6 -7.38 -1.94 3.74
N PHE A 7 -6.64 -1.95 2.63
CA PHE A 7 -5.31 -2.56 2.60
C PHE A 7 -4.26 -1.45 2.71
N LEU A 8 -3.42 -1.51 3.75
CA LEU A 8 -2.36 -0.52 3.97
C LEU A 8 -1.03 -1.06 3.45
N ILE A 9 -0.68 -0.66 2.21
CA ILE A 9 0.64 -0.91 1.62
C ILE A 9 1.69 -0.20 2.49
N CYS A 10 2.66 -0.93 3.02
CA CYS A 10 3.70 -0.38 3.88
C CYS A 10 5.00 -1.18 3.80
N PRO A 11 6.16 -0.60 4.20
CA PRO A 11 7.38 -1.37 4.33
C PRO A 11 7.28 -2.34 5.50
N VAL A 12 7.88 -3.53 5.36
CA VAL A 12 7.85 -4.58 6.40
C VAL A 12 9.25 -4.99 6.85
N ARG A 13 10.14 -5.34 5.91
CA ARG A 13 11.52 -5.76 6.21
C ARG A 13 12.48 -4.59 6.13
N GLY A 14 13.44 -4.51 7.05
CA GLY A 14 14.49 -3.48 7.06
C GLY A 14 14.01 -2.07 7.40
N VAL A 15 12.77 -1.92 7.89
CA VAL A 15 12.20 -0.63 8.30
C VAL A 15 12.63 -0.29 9.73
N LYS A 16 12.90 1.00 9.99
CA LYS A 16 13.24 1.47 11.34
C LYS A 16 12.05 1.26 12.30
N PRO A 17 12.29 0.87 13.57
CA PRO A 17 11.22 0.66 14.55
C PRO A 17 10.27 1.86 14.71
N GLU A 18 10.81 3.08 14.64
CA GLU A 18 10.02 4.32 14.73
C GLU A 18 9.01 4.46 13.59
N ILE A 19 9.38 4.07 12.37
CA ILE A 19 8.49 4.12 11.20
C ILE A 19 7.42 3.04 11.32
N THR A 20 7.80 1.83 11.73
CA THR A 20 6.84 0.76 12.05
C THR A 20 5.79 1.21 13.05
N GLU A 21 6.21 1.90 14.11
CA GLU A 21 5.31 2.39 15.14
C GLU A 21 4.37 3.50 14.62
N LYS A 22 4.87 4.40 13.77
CA LYS A 22 4.01 5.40 13.09
C LYS A 22 2.94 4.73 12.22
N ILE A 23 3.31 3.71 11.45
CA ILE A 23 2.40 2.95 10.58
C ILE A 23 1.33 2.24 11.41
N LYS A 24 1.73 1.56 12.50
CA LYS A 24 0.79 0.87 13.40
C LYS A 24 -0.22 1.84 14.02
N LYS A 25 0.26 2.97 14.57
CA LYS A 25 -0.61 4.04 15.10
C LYS A 25 -1.55 4.61 14.04
N TYR A 26 -1.11 4.69 12.80
CA TYR A 26 -1.96 5.12 11.70
C TYR A 26 -3.08 4.11 11.42
N ALA A 27 -2.76 2.82 11.33
CA ALA A 27 -3.76 1.75 11.19
C ALA A 27 -4.78 1.76 12.34
N GLU A 28 -4.34 1.90 13.59
CA GLU A 28 -5.22 2.00 14.75
C GLU A 28 -6.18 3.20 14.67
N LYS A 29 -5.72 4.35 14.14
CA LYS A 29 -6.58 5.52 13.94
C LYS A 29 -7.68 5.24 12.92
N LEU A 30 -7.38 4.50 11.85
CA LEU A 30 -8.39 4.08 10.87
C LEU A 30 -9.38 3.09 11.49
N GLU A 31 -8.89 2.13 12.26
CA GLU A 31 -9.75 1.15 12.95
C GLU A 31 -10.71 1.83 13.94
N LYS A 32 -10.23 2.83 14.69
CA LYS A 32 -11.05 3.69 15.57
C LYS A 32 -12.12 4.49 14.81
N ARG A 33 -11.87 4.82 13.54
CA ARG A 33 -12.85 5.47 12.65
C ARG A 33 -13.85 4.48 12.02
N GLY A 34 -13.75 3.19 12.34
CA GLY A 34 -14.67 2.15 11.89
C GLY A 34 -14.25 1.39 10.63
N TYR A 35 -13.04 1.61 10.12
CA TYR A 35 -12.49 0.84 9.01
C TYR A 35 -12.00 -0.55 9.47
N GLN A 36 -12.00 -1.53 8.56
CA GLN A 36 -11.31 -2.81 8.74
C GLN A 36 -9.97 -2.73 8.00
N VAL A 37 -8.86 -2.65 8.73
CA VAL A 37 -7.53 -2.48 8.12
C VAL A 37 -6.80 -3.82 8.08
N HIS A 38 -6.26 -4.16 6.91
CA HIS A 38 -5.23 -5.19 6.77
C HIS A 38 -3.86 -4.50 6.67
N LEU A 39 -3.00 -4.76 7.64
CA LEU A 39 -1.66 -4.21 7.78
C LEU A 39 -0.63 -5.34 7.62
N PRO A 40 0.13 -5.43 6.51
CA PRO A 40 0.98 -6.59 6.23
C PRO A 40 1.99 -6.96 7.32
N ILE A 41 2.60 -5.97 8.00
CA ILE A 41 3.54 -6.22 9.12
C ILE A 41 2.87 -6.91 10.34
N ARG A 42 1.54 -6.83 10.45
CA ARG A 42 0.74 -7.43 11.52
C ARG A 42 0.00 -8.68 11.04
N ASP A 43 -0.63 -8.58 9.87
CA ASP A 43 -1.68 -9.49 9.42
C ASP A 43 -1.21 -10.48 8.33
N THR A 44 -0.01 -10.28 7.76
CA THR A 44 0.55 -11.17 6.76
C THR A 44 1.73 -11.94 7.35
N LYS A 45 1.69 -13.27 7.26
CA LYS A 45 2.75 -14.13 7.79
C LYS A 45 4.05 -13.88 7.02
N GLN A 46 4.99 -13.20 7.66
CA GLN A 46 6.26 -12.78 7.04
C GLN A 46 7.32 -13.88 6.99
N ASP A 47 7.17 -14.92 7.80
CA ASP A 47 7.99 -16.12 7.73
C ASP A 47 7.43 -17.07 6.67
N ASP A 48 8.02 -17.01 5.47
CA ASP A 48 7.53 -17.68 4.28
C ASP A 48 8.60 -18.57 3.64
N PRO A 49 8.49 -19.90 3.77
CA PRO A 49 9.45 -20.84 3.19
C PRO A 49 9.39 -20.89 1.65
N SER A 50 8.38 -20.29 1.01
CA SER A 50 8.29 -20.20 -0.46
C SER A 50 9.20 -19.12 -1.07
N GLY A 51 9.96 -18.39 -0.25
CA GLY A 51 10.79 -17.27 -0.71
C GLY A 51 10.02 -15.97 -0.94
N GLY A 52 8.76 -15.89 -0.51
CA GLY A 52 7.93 -14.67 -0.54
C GLY A 52 6.71 -14.75 -1.46
N ILE A 53 6.49 -15.86 -2.16
CA ILE A 53 5.31 -16.04 -3.03
C ILE A 53 4.02 -16.03 -2.21
N ASN A 54 3.96 -16.74 -1.08
CA ASN A 54 2.76 -16.76 -0.25
C ASN A 54 2.45 -15.37 0.33
N ILE A 55 3.48 -14.57 0.62
CA ILE A 55 3.31 -13.17 1.06
C ILE A 55 2.68 -12.35 -0.07
N CYS A 56 3.22 -12.45 -1.28
CA CYS A 56 2.68 -11.76 -2.45
C CYS A 56 1.22 -12.17 -2.73
N ASP A 57 0.92 -13.47 -2.73
CA ASP A 57 -0.43 -13.98 -2.96
C ASP A 57 -1.42 -13.49 -1.90
N THR A 58 -1.02 -13.53 -0.63
CA THR A 58 -1.84 -13.01 0.47
C THR A 58 -2.10 -11.51 0.29
N ASN A 59 -1.07 -10.72 -0.02
CA ASN A 59 -1.23 -9.28 -0.25
C ASN A 59 -2.12 -8.99 -1.46
N LEU A 60 -1.94 -9.71 -2.57
CA LEU A 60 -2.76 -9.57 -3.78
C LEU A 60 -4.23 -9.82 -3.48
N GLU A 61 -4.55 -10.90 -2.76
CA GLU A 61 -5.92 -11.21 -2.34
C GLU A 61 -6.51 -10.05 -1.52
N LYS A 62 -5.74 -9.50 -0.57
CA LYS A 62 -6.23 -8.44 0.31
C LYS A 62 -6.34 -7.09 -0.38
N ILE A 63 -5.47 -6.79 -1.35
CA ILE A 63 -5.60 -5.63 -2.24
C ILE A 63 -6.86 -5.76 -3.10
N PHE A 64 -7.10 -6.95 -3.65
CA PHE A 64 -8.29 -7.24 -4.45
C PHE A 64 -9.58 -7.07 -3.64
N GLU A 65 -9.61 -7.57 -2.40
CA GLU A 65 -10.76 -7.47 -1.50
C GLU A 65 -10.99 -6.07 -0.90
N ALA A 66 -9.99 -5.21 -0.88
CA ALA A 66 -10.07 -3.90 -0.24
C ALA A 66 -10.98 -2.93 -1.01
N ASP A 67 -11.77 -2.14 -0.27
CA ASP A 67 -12.58 -1.06 -0.84
C ASP A 67 -11.71 0.20 -1.11
N GLU A 68 -10.67 0.39 -0.30
CA GLU A 68 -9.70 1.48 -0.41
C GLU A 68 -8.28 0.94 -0.14
N ILE A 69 -7.31 1.43 -0.90
CA ILE A 69 -5.89 1.12 -0.74
C ILE A 69 -5.24 2.36 -0.16
N GLN A 70 -4.51 2.21 0.93
CA GLN A 70 -3.72 3.29 1.49
C GLN A 70 -2.25 2.93 1.44
N VAL A 71 -1.39 3.91 1.20
CA VAL A 71 0.01 3.68 0.89
C VAL A 71 0.88 4.54 1.79
N TRP A 72 1.61 3.87 2.67
CA TRP A 72 2.78 4.45 3.32
C TRP A 72 3.99 4.17 2.43
N TYR A 73 4.32 5.12 1.56
CA TYR A 73 5.33 4.92 0.53
C TYR A 73 6.74 5.05 1.09
N GLN A 74 7.61 4.13 0.68
CA GLN A 74 9.06 4.18 0.91
C GLN A 74 9.76 3.62 -0.32
N LYS A 75 10.58 4.45 -0.98
CA LYS A 75 11.19 4.11 -2.29
C LYS A 75 12.06 2.85 -2.23
N GLU A 76 12.69 2.57 -1.10
CA GLU A 76 13.63 1.46 -0.98
C GLU A 76 12.90 0.11 -0.80
N SER A 77 11.58 0.13 -0.56
CA SER A 77 10.80 -1.09 -0.32
C SER A 77 10.33 -1.74 -1.62
N LYS A 78 10.98 -2.85 -2.00
CA LYS A 78 10.61 -3.64 -3.18
C LYS A 78 9.18 -4.22 -3.10
N GLY A 79 8.71 -4.57 -1.90
CA GLY A 79 7.36 -5.11 -1.71
C GLY A 79 6.27 -4.08 -2.04
N ILE A 80 6.50 -2.81 -1.68
CA ILE A 80 5.57 -1.72 -2.01
C ILE A 80 5.43 -1.57 -3.53
N HIS A 81 6.54 -1.68 -4.28
CA HIS A 81 6.48 -1.59 -5.74
C HIS A 81 5.65 -2.73 -6.37
N PHE A 82 5.75 -3.95 -5.81
CA PHE A 82 4.94 -5.08 -6.26
C PHE A 82 3.44 -4.84 -6.00
N ASP A 83 3.09 -4.47 -4.76
CA ASP A 83 1.70 -4.20 -4.36
C ASP A 83 1.08 -3.03 -5.16
N LEU A 84 1.86 -1.99 -5.44
CA LEU A 84 1.43 -0.87 -6.30
C LEU A 84 1.24 -1.29 -7.76
N GLY A 85 2.08 -2.19 -8.27
CA GLY A 85 1.91 -2.79 -9.59
C GLY A 85 0.59 -3.56 -9.69
N ALA A 86 0.22 -4.29 -8.63
CA ALA A 86 -1.06 -4.97 -8.56
C ALA A 86 -2.25 -4.00 -8.53
N ALA A 87 -2.17 -2.96 -7.71
CA ALA A 87 -3.19 -1.90 -7.66
C ALA A 87 -3.37 -1.24 -9.04
N TYR A 88 -2.26 -0.93 -9.72
CA TYR A 88 -2.28 -0.40 -11.09
C TYR A 88 -2.95 -1.34 -12.07
N MET A 89 -2.62 -2.64 -12.05
CA MET A 89 -3.25 -3.63 -12.93
C MET A 89 -4.78 -3.72 -12.69
N LEU A 90 -5.21 -3.77 -11.43
CA LEU A 90 -6.62 -3.83 -11.07
C LEU A 90 -7.39 -2.61 -11.58
N ILE A 91 -6.84 -1.41 -11.41
CA ILE A 91 -7.51 -0.16 -11.78
C ILE A 91 -7.44 0.05 -13.30
N ARG A 92 -6.24 0.01 -13.88
CA ARG A 92 -6.00 0.43 -15.27
C ARG A 92 -6.44 -0.60 -16.29
N ILE A 93 -6.19 -1.89 -16.03
CA ILE A 93 -6.42 -2.97 -17.01
C ILE A 93 -7.74 -3.67 -16.73
N LEU A 94 -8.03 -3.98 -15.47
CA LEU A 94 -9.23 -4.72 -15.09
C LEU A 94 -10.43 -3.81 -14.75
N GLY A 95 -10.24 -2.49 -14.70
CA GLY A 95 -11.33 -1.51 -14.58
C GLY A 95 -11.97 -1.42 -13.19
N TYR A 96 -11.31 -1.91 -12.13
CA TYR A 96 -11.83 -1.78 -10.77
C TYR A 96 -11.76 -0.33 -10.29
N LYS A 97 -12.85 0.15 -9.69
CA LYS A 97 -12.89 1.44 -8.99
C LYS A 97 -12.41 1.25 -7.56
N LYS A 98 -11.13 1.48 -7.32
CA LYS A 98 -10.51 1.46 -5.99
C LYS A 98 -9.87 2.80 -5.73
N ARG A 99 -10.13 3.38 -4.57
CA ARG A 99 -9.46 4.60 -4.12
C ARG A 99 -8.08 4.27 -3.57
N VAL A 100 -7.06 5.02 -3.96
CA VAL A 100 -5.67 4.89 -3.55
C VAL A 100 -5.25 6.19 -2.88
N VAL A 101 -4.77 6.11 -1.64
CA VAL A 101 -4.40 7.30 -0.87
C VAL A 101 -2.97 7.16 -0.36
N PHE A 102 -2.08 8.06 -0.79
CA PHE A 102 -0.74 8.15 -0.25
C PHE A 102 -0.74 8.95 1.05
N VAL A 103 -0.47 8.28 2.17
CA VAL A 103 -0.73 8.83 3.52
C VAL A 103 0.43 9.63 4.09
N ASN A 104 1.63 9.45 3.53
CA ASN A 104 2.84 10.17 3.89
C ASN A 104 3.37 11.02 2.72
N LYS A 105 2.48 11.54 1.87
CA LYS A 105 2.83 12.29 0.64
C LYS A 105 3.85 13.40 0.88
N ASP A 106 3.73 14.13 1.98
CA ASP A 106 4.65 15.20 2.35
C ASP A 106 6.10 14.72 2.53
N GLU A 107 6.31 13.45 2.91
CA GLU A 107 7.64 12.88 3.13
C GLU A 107 8.37 12.52 1.83
N PHE A 108 7.65 12.39 0.71
CA PHE A 108 8.23 12.01 -0.59
C PHE A 108 7.77 12.89 -1.76
N ALA A 109 7.07 13.99 -1.50
CA ALA A 109 6.58 14.94 -2.50
C ALA A 109 7.72 15.51 -3.36
N GLN A 110 8.88 15.80 -2.75
CA GLN A 110 10.08 16.23 -3.47
C GLN A 110 10.56 15.15 -4.45
N GLU A 111 10.54 13.87 -4.05
CA GLU A 111 10.95 12.78 -4.93
C GLU A 111 10.02 12.58 -6.14
N ILE A 112 8.72 12.87 -5.99
CA ILE A 112 7.78 12.88 -7.12
C ILE A 112 8.07 14.09 -8.03
N ALA A 113 8.19 15.29 -7.45
CA ALA A 113 8.34 16.54 -8.19
C ALA A 113 9.65 16.62 -8.99
N GLU A 114 10.75 16.09 -8.43
CA GLU A 114 12.08 16.15 -9.05
C GLU A 114 12.28 15.11 -10.17
N LYS A 115 11.43 14.08 -10.27
CA LYS A 115 11.64 12.92 -11.16
C LYS A 115 10.56 12.76 -12.24
N ASN A 116 10.01 13.88 -12.71
CA ASN A 116 8.94 13.97 -13.72
C ASN A 116 9.13 13.14 -15.02
N GLY A 117 10.28 12.50 -15.27
CA GLY A 117 10.55 11.66 -16.45
C GLY A 117 10.53 10.13 -16.27
N LYS A 118 10.39 9.58 -15.06
CA LYS A 118 10.47 8.11 -14.87
C LYS A 118 9.09 7.45 -14.84
N ALA A 119 8.90 6.42 -15.68
CA ALA A 119 7.62 5.73 -15.88
C ALA A 119 6.94 5.25 -14.58
N PHE A 120 7.72 4.81 -13.59
CA PHE A 120 7.16 4.37 -12.30
C PHE A 120 6.47 5.51 -11.52
N PHE A 121 7.04 6.72 -11.51
CA PHE A 121 6.40 7.86 -10.82
C PHE A 121 5.12 8.31 -11.54
N GLN A 122 5.05 8.13 -12.86
CA GLN A 122 3.82 8.36 -13.61
C GLN A 122 2.72 7.35 -13.21
N VAL A 123 3.08 6.12 -12.86
CA VAL A 123 2.14 5.15 -12.27
C VAL A 123 1.66 5.63 -10.89
N LEU A 124 2.53 6.16 -10.05
CA LEU A 124 2.13 6.70 -8.74
C LEU A 124 1.16 7.87 -8.88
N ASN A 125 1.44 8.82 -9.78
CA ASN A 125 0.57 9.95 -10.07
C ASN A 125 -0.78 9.48 -10.61
N PHE A 126 -0.77 8.53 -11.56
CA PHE A 126 -1.99 7.92 -12.08
C PHE A 126 -2.83 7.32 -10.96
N LEU A 127 -2.22 6.55 -10.06
CA LEU A 127 -2.92 5.93 -8.93
C LEU A 127 -3.48 6.97 -7.96
N ASP A 128 -2.78 8.06 -7.69
CA ASP A 128 -3.27 9.12 -6.78
C ASP A 128 -4.43 9.94 -7.39
N GLU A 129 -4.40 10.18 -8.71
CA GLU A 129 -5.36 11.04 -9.40
C GLU A 129 -6.63 10.32 -9.89
N ASN A 130 -6.55 9.00 -10.17
CA ASN A 130 -7.59 8.26 -10.87
C ASN A 130 -8.34 7.25 -9.98
N SER A 131 -8.25 7.41 -8.66
CA SER A 131 -8.74 6.47 -7.67
C SER A 131 -9.81 7.05 -6.76
#